data_AF-A0A1X9YF57-F1
#
_entry.id   AF-A0A1X9YF57-F1
#
_cell.length_a   1.000
_cell.length_b   1.000
_cell.length_c   1.000
_cell.angle_alpha   90.00
_cell.angle_beta   90.00
_cell.angle_gamma   90.00
#
_symmetry.space_group_name_H-M   'P 1'
#
loop_
_entity.id
_entity.type
_entity.pdbx_description
1 polymer ?
#
loop_
_entity_poly.entity_id
_entity_poly.type
_entity_poly.pdbx_seq_one_letter_code
_entity_poly.pdbx_strand_id
1 'polypeptide(L)'
;MIAAARFRSVLWVAAASTAGLGCYLVTQGVAAERAELARTERAIFANRIAIRDLETELGTRASMAQLERWNVQVLALKAPEARQFVNGNVQLASLGMAVQPAMTAKLVQVAATKPATPPPPATPDVPETAEPLLRHATYVKPAPDRVAQLEQKISARGERLLNADALAELGRIARTERGTGNQ
;
A
#
# COMPACT_ATOMS: atom_id res chain seq x y z
N MET A 1 2.07 11.87 81.20
CA MET A 1 0.99 11.32 80.35
C MET A 1 0.51 12.25 79.21
N ILE A 2 0.87 13.54 79.16
CA ILE A 2 0.41 14.46 78.09
C ILE A 2 1.11 14.20 76.74
N ALA A 3 2.39 13.76 76.73
CA ALA A 3 3.15 13.48 75.51
C ALA A 3 2.55 12.36 74.63
N ALA A 4 2.06 11.27 75.23
CA ALA A 4 1.47 10.14 74.51
C ALA A 4 0.16 10.52 73.76
N ALA A 5 -0.63 11.43 74.32
CA ALA A 5 -1.87 11.89 73.68
C ALA A 5 -1.62 12.76 72.43
N ARG A 6 -0.51 13.53 72.40
CA ARG A 6 -0.12 14.38 71.25
C ARG A 6 0.45 13.57 70.09
N PHE A 7 1.18 12.49 70.38
CA PHE A 7 1.59 11.54 69.32
C PHE A 7 0.39 10.90 68.63
N ARG A 8 -0.68 10.62 69.39
CA ARG A 8 -1.91 10.08 68.82
C ARG A 8 -2.61 11.05 67.87
N SER A 9 -2.64 12.35 68.15
CA SER A 9 -3.21 13.33 67.22
C SER A 9 -2.34 13.53 65.98
N VAL A 10 -1.01 13.54 66.11
CA VAL A 10 -0.08 13.59 64.97
C VAL A 10 -0.24 12.37 64.06
N LEU A 11 -0.41 11.18 64.63
CA LEU A 11 -0.65 9.95 63.86
C LEU A 11 -1.94 10.03 63.04
N TRP A 12 -3.03 10.56 63.60
CA TRP A 12 -4.27 10.74 62.85
C TRP A 12 -4.14 11.72 61.69
N VAL A 13 -3.41 12.82 61.88
CA VAL A 13 -3.14 13.79 60.80
C VAL A 13 -2.25 13.16 59.72
N ALA A 14 -1.20 12.44 60.11
CA ALA A 14 -0.33 11.73 59.18
C ALA A 14 -1.10 10.68 58.38
N ALA A 15 -2.01 9.93 59.01
CA ALA A 15 -2.87 8.97 58.34
C ALA A 15 -3.80 9.65 57.32
N ALA A 16 -4.45 10.75 57.71
CA ALA A 16 -5.32 11.52 56.82
C ALA A 16 -4.54 12.11 55.63
N SER A 17 -3.35 12.67 55.87
CA SER A 17 -2.47 13.21 54.84
C SER A 17 -2.00 12.11 53.88
N THR A 18 -1.64 10.93 54.40
CA THR A 18 -1.21 9.79 53.58
C THR A 18 -2.34 9.27 52.70
N ALA A 19 -3.56 9.19 53.25
CA ALA A 19 -4.75 8.82 52.47
C ALA A 19 -5.03 9.82 51.34
N GLY A 20 -4.92 11.13 51.62
CA GLY A 20 -5.04 12.19 50.61
C GLY A 20 -3.99 12.08 49.51
N LEU A 21 -2.73 11.83 49.88
CA LEU A 21 -1.64 11.64 48.93
C LEU A 21 -1.85 10.37 48.09
N GLY A 22 -2.33 9.28 48.69
CA GLY A 22 -2.69 8.06 47.97
C GLY A 22 -3.79 8.29 46.93
N CYS A 23 -4.85 9.01 47.30
CA CYS A 23 -5.91 9.39 46.37
C CYS A 23 -5.37 10.23 45.20
N TYR A 24 -4.46 11.17 45.48
CA TYR A 24 -3.81 11.98 44.45
C TYR A 24 -2.98 11.12 43.47
N LEU A 25 -2.16 10.19 43.98
CA LEU A 25 -1.37 9.30 43.14
C LEU A 25 -2.25 8.42 42.24
N VAL A 26 -3.37 7.91 42.76
CA VAL A 26 -4.35 7.16 41.96
C VAL A 26 -4.95 8.05 40.85
N THR A 27 -5.25 9.33 41.13
CA THR A 27 -5.73 10.27 40.11
C THR A 27 -4.69 10.55 39.02
N GLN A 28 -3.42 10.68 39.40
CA GLN A 28 -2.33 10.86 38.44
C GLN A 28 -2.06 9.59 37.62
N GLY A 29 -2.27 8.41 38.20
CA GLY A 29 -2.19 7.14 37.49
C GLY A 29 -3.10 7.09 36.27
N VAL A 30 -4.33 7.62 36.35
CA VAL A 30 -5.25 7.70 35.20
C VAL A 30 -4.66 8.52 34.05
N ALA A 31 -3.91 9.58 34.35
CA ALA A 31 -3.26 10.37 33.30
C ALA A 31 -2.10 9.61 32.65
N ALA A 32 -1.33 8.84 33.43
CA ALA A 32 -0.28 7.97 32.90
C ALA A 32 -0.87 6.85 32.02
N GLU A 33 -1.94 6.20 32.46
CA GLU A 33 -2.64 5.16 31.70
C GLU A 33 -3.21 5.70 30.38
N ARG A 34 -3.80 6.90 30.39
CA ARG A 34 -4.26 7.56 29.15
C ARG A 34 -3.11 7.83 28.18
N ALA A 35 -1.93 8.17 28.68
CA ALA A 35 -0.76 8.39 27.85
C ALA A 35 -0.26 7.07 27.22
N GLU A 36 -0.26 5.96 27.97
CA GLU A 36 0.09 4.63 27.47
C GLU A 36 -0.92 4.09 26.45
N LEU A 37 -2.22 4.31 26.68
CA LEU A 37 -3.25 3.99 25.70
C LEU A 37 -3.04 4.78 24.40
N ALA A 38 -2.79 6.09 24.49
CA ALA A 38 -2.53 6.91 23.31
C ALA A 38 -1.26 6.48 22.55
N ARG A 39 -0.23 5.97 23.24
CA ARG A 39 0.96 5.39 22.61
C ARG A 39 0.61 4.12 21.82
N THR A 40 -0.17 3.24 22.42
CA THR A 40 -0.59 1.97 21.81
C THR A 40 -1.51 2.22 20.59
N GLU A 41 -2.45 3.15 20.69
CA GLU A 41 -3.31 3.55 19.56
C GLU A 41 -2.50 4.07 18.37
N ARG A 42 -1.47 4.88 18.62
CA ARG A 42 -0.54 5.35 17.57
C ARG A 42 0.21 4.20 16.92
N ALA A 43 0.70 3.24 17.72
CA ALA A 43 1.38 2.06 17.21
C ALA A 43 0.44 1.21 16.35
N ILE A 44 -0.81 1.01 16.77
CA ILE A 44 -1.84 0.31 15.99
C ILE A 44 -2.08 1.03 14.66
N PHE A 45 -2.19 2.36 14.67
CA PHE A 45 -2.40 3.13 13.44
C PHE A 45 -1.22 3.02 12.48
N ALA A 46 0.01 3.14 12.99
CA ALA A 46 1.23 2.95 12.19
C ALA A 46 1.29 1.54 11.57
N ASN A 47 1.01 0.50 12.36
CA ASN A 47 0.97 -0.88 11.87
C ASN A 47 -0.11 -1.09 10.80
N ARG A 48 -1.28 -0.47 10.93
CA ARG A 48 -2.34 -0.54 9.90
C ARG A 48 -1.92 0.10 8.59
N ILE A 49 -1.14 1.19 8.63
CA ILE A 49 -0.58 1.79 7.43
C ILE A 49 0.44 0.85 6.80
N ALA A 50 1.36 0.30 7.60
CA ALA A 50 2.36 -0.64 7.11
C ALA A 50 1.72 -1.88 6.46
N ILE A 51 0.70 -2.47 7.09
CA ILE A 51 -0.03 -3.61 6.53
C ILE A 51 -0.62 -3.26 5.16
N ARG A 52 -1.25 -2.09 5.01
CA ARG A 52 -1.79 -1.66 3.72
C ARG A 52 -0.71 -1.49 2.66
N ASP A 53 0.44 -0.95 3.03
CA ASP A 53 1.58 -0.80 2.13
C ASP A 53 2.09 -2.19 1.67
N LEU A 54 2.29 -3.11 2.61
CA LEU A 54 2.67 -4.50 2.33
C LEU A 54 1.63 -5.21 1.46
N GLU A 55 0.34 -5.02 1.70
CA GLU A 55 -0.73 -5.57 0.88
C GLU A 55 -0.70 -5.02 -0.55
N THR A 56 -0.40 -3.73 -0.72
CA THR A 56 -0.26 -3.15 -2.06
C THR A 56 0.95 -3.69 -2.80
N GLU A 57 2.10 -3.81 -2.11
CA GLU A 57 3.31 -4.39 -2.69
C GLU A 57 3.08 -5.86 -3.07
N LEU A 58 2.55 -6.67 -2.15
CA LEU A 58 2.23 -8.06 -2.42
C LEU A 58 1.18 -8.22 -3.51
N GLY A 59 0.16 -7.36 -3.55
CA GLY A 59 -0.86 -7.36 -4.60
C GLY A 59 -0.24 -7.18 -5.98
N THR A 60 0.71 -6.24 -6.12
CA THR A 60 1.42 -6.04 -7.41
C THR A 60 2.32 -7.23 -7.76
N ARG A 61 3.08 -7.78 -6.80
CA ARG A 61 3.99 -8.91 -7.04
C ARG A 61 3.24 -10.22 -7.32
N ALA A 62 2.16 -10.50 -6.59
CA ALA A 62 1.32 -11.68 -6.78
C ALA A 62 0.52 -11.62 -8.08
N SER A 63 0.10 -10.42 -8.50
CA SER A 63 -0.62 -10.22 -9.77
C SER A 63 0.23 -10.64 -10.98
N MET A 64 1.54 -10.34 -11.00
CA MET A 64 2.40 -10.79 -12.10
C MET A 64 2.49 -12.32 -12.19
N ALA A 65 2.70 -13.00 -11.06
CA ALA A 65 2.76 -14.46 -11.04
C ALA A 65 1.41 -15.10 -11.41
N GLN A 66 0.28 -14.44 -11.08
CA GLN A 66 -1.06 -14.87 -11.51
C GLN A 66 -1.27 -14.69 -13.01
N LEU A 67 -0.88 -13.54 -13.58
CA LEU A 67 -0.95 -13.28 -15.01
C LEU A 67 -0.11 -14.30 -15.80
N GLU A 68 1.08 -14.64 -15.34
CA GLU A 68 1.91 -15.66 -15.97
C GLU A 68 1.23 -17.04 -15.96
N ARG A 69 0.66 -17.46 -14.81
CA ARG A 69 -0.09 -18.71 -14.73
C ARG A 69 -1.30 -18.72 -15.67
N TRP A 70 -2.08 -17.65 -15.70
CA TRP A 70 -3.24 -17.53 -16.60
C TRP A 70 -2.82 -17.52 -18.06
N ASN A 71 -1.71 -16.86 -18.37
CA ASN A 71 -1.16 -16.83 -19.70
C ASN A 71 -0.75 -18.23 -20.19
N VAL A 72 -0.09 -19.01 -19.34
CA VAL A 72 0.32 -20.39 -19.66
C VAL A 72 -0.87 -21.36 -19.72
N GLN A 73 -1.83 -21.24 -18.81
CA GLN A 73 -2.90 -22.24 -18.65
C GLN A 73 -4.10 -22.05 -19.58
N VAL A 74 -4.49 -20.82 -19.88
CA VAL A 74 -5.76 -20.52 -20.59
C VAL A 74 -5.51 -19.79 -21.90
N LEU A 75 -4.63 -18.79 -21.89
CA LEU A 75 -4.50 -17.87 -23.03
C LEU A 75 -3.45 -18.33 -24.05
N ALA A 76 -2.49 -19.16 -23.66
CA ALA A 76 -1.36 -19.61 -24.46
C ALA A 76 -0.63 -18.46 -25.22
N LEU A 77 -0.63 -17.23 -24.67
CA LEU A 77 -0.01 -16.09 -25.33
C LEU A 77 1.50 -16.11 -25.05
N LYS A 78 2.29 -16.49 -26.06
CA LYS A 78 3.74 -16.26 -26.04
C LYS A 78 4.01 -14.82 -26.52
N ALA A 79 4.93 -14.12 -25.86
CA ALA A 79 5.40 -12.83 -26.36
C ALA A 79 5.95 -13.00 -27.81
N PRO A 80 5.64 -12.08 -28.74
CA PRO A 80 6.08 -12.21 -30.12
C PRO A 80 7.61 -12.27 -30.21
N GLU A 81 8.12 -13.21 -30.99
CA GLU A 81 9.57 -13.35 -31.15
C GLU A 81 10.12 -12.26 -32.08
N ALA A 82 11.36 -11.83 -31.87
CA ALA A 82 12.00 -10.75 -32.65
C ALA A 82 11.91 -10.96 -34.18
N ARG A 83 11.90 -12.22 -34.62
CA ARG A 83 11.75 -12.63 -36.03
C ARG A 83 10.34 -12.45 -36.62
N GLN A 84 9.33 -12.21 -35.79
CA GLN A 84 7.95 -11.93 -36.20
C GLN A 84 7.73 -10.43 -36.43
N PHE A 85 8.67 -9.58 -36.00
CA PHE A 85 8.64 -8.16 -36.28
C PHE A 85 9.29 -7.87 -37.63
N VAL A 86 8.64 -7.01 -38.39
CA VAL A 86 9.11 -6.56 -39.69
C VAL A 86 10.11 -5.43 -39.45
N ASN A 87 11.35 -5.58 -39.93
CA ASN A 87 12.45 -4.66 -39.60
C ASN A 87 12.54 -3.41 -40.50
N GLY A 88 11.59 -3.19 -41.43
CA GLY A 88 11.61 -2.01 -42.28
C GLY A 88 10.45 -1.87 -43.27
N ASN A 89 10.30 -0.66 -43.81
CA ASN A 89 9.17 -0.23 -44.64
C ASN A 89 9.03 -1.06 -45.93
N VAL A 90 10.13 -1.59 -46.48
CA VAL A 90 10.12 -2.41 -47.70
C VAL A 90 9.53 -3.80 -47.43
N GLN A 91 9.89 -4.44 -46.30
CA GLN A 91 9.25 -5.70 -45.91
C GLN A 91 7.77 -5.48 -45.56
N LEU A 92 7.42 -4.34 -44.96
CA LEU A 92 6.03 -3.98 -44.69
C LEU A 92 5.22 -3.83 -45.99
N ALA A 93 5.79 -3.18 -47.02
CA ALA A 93 5.16 -3.01 -48.33
C ALA A 93 4.88 -4.36 -49.03
N SER A 94 5.76 -5.35 -48.84
CA SER A 94 5.58 -6.69 -49.41
C SER A 94 4.40 -7.47 -48.82
N LEU A 95 3.96 -7.14 -47.60
CA LEU A 95 2.79 -7.76 -46.95
C LEU A 95 1.45 -7.17 -47.44
N GLY A 96 1.46 -5.94 -47.97
CA GLY A 96 0.26 -5.27 -48.48
C GLY A 96 -0.05 -5.56 -49.96
N MET A 97 0.83 -6.27 -50.67
CA MET A 97 0.63 -6.61 -52.07
C MET A 97 -0.13 -7.94 -52.20
N ALA A 98 -1.30 -7.90 -52.83
CA ALA A 98 -2.06 -9.11 -53.15
C ALA A 98 -1.20 -10.04 -54.02
N VAL A 99 -0.91 -11.24 -53.50
CA VAL A 99 -0.20 -12.29 -54.24
C VAL A 99 -0.99 -12.59 -55.51
N GLN A 100 -0.48 -12.17 -56.66
CA GLN A 100 -0.91 -12.74 -57.92
C GLN A 100 -0.41 -14.19 -58.00
N PRO A 101 -1.25 -15.16 -58.39
CA PRO A 101 -0.87 -16.57 -58.35
C PRO A 101 0.03 -16.86 -59.55
N ALA A 102 1.34 -16.80 -59.32
CA ALA A 102 2.30 -17.39 -60.24
C ALA A 102 3.37 -18.13 -59.44
N MET A 103 3.16 -19.45 -59.38
CA MET A 103 4.15 -20.51 -59.21
C MET A 103 4.70 -20.74 -57.78
N THR A 104 4.14 -21.80 -57.18
CA THR A 104 4.84 -22.80 -56.36
C THR A 104 5.69 -22.29 -55.20
N ALA A 105 5.12 -21.51 -54.29
CA ALA A 105 5.61 -21.43 -52.92
C ALA A 105 4.82 -22.41 -52.06
N LYS A 106 5.52 -23.41 -51.54
CA LYS A 106 5.03 -24.44 -50.62
C LYS A 106 4.22 -23.78 -49.49
N LEU A 107 2.89 -23.90 -49.55
CA LEU A 107 2.07 -23.64 -48.37
C LEU A 107 2.53 -24.65 -47.30
N VAL A 108 3.29 -24.17 -46.32
CA VAL A 108 3.41 -24.88 -45.05
C VAL A 108 2.07 -24.68 -44.36
N GLN A 109 1.11 -25.54 -44.70
CA GLN A 109 -0.01 -25.81 -43.80
C GLN A 109 0.61 -26.34 -42.52
N VAL A 110 0.61 -25.52 -41.46
CA VAL A 110 0.83 -26.04 -40.12
C VAL A 110 -0.31 -27.01 -39.88
N ALA A 111 0.05 -28.30 -39.82
CA ALA A 111 -0.86 -29.38 -39.52
C ALA A 111 -1.67 -29.01 -38.28
N ALA A 112 -2.99 -29.02 -38.40
CA ALA A 112 -3.84 -29.23 -37.25
C ALA A 112 -3.39 -30.55 -36.63
N THR A 113 -2.68 -30.48 -35.51
CA THR A 113 -2.39 -31.65 -34.69
C THR A 113 -3.74 -32.22 -34.28
N LYS A 114 -4.03 -33.42 -34.77
CA LYS A 114 -5.11 -34.31 -34.32
C LYS A 114 -5.29 -34.17 -32.80
N PRO A 115 -6.51 -33.97 -32.27
CA PRO A 115 -6.69 -34.08 -30.83
C PRO A 115 -6.35 -35.51 -30.45
N ALA A 116 -5.26 -35.70 -29.70
CA ALA A 116 -5.08 -36.92 -28.94
C ALA A 116 -6.17 -36.92 -27.87
N THR A 117 -7.00 -37.96 -27.87
CA THR A 117 -7.94 -38.25 -26.78
C THR A 117 -7.16 -38.21 -25.46
N PRO A 118 -7.50 -37.30 -24.52
CA PRO A 118 -6.90 -37.34 -23.20
C PRO A 118 -7.32 -38.64 -22.49
N PRO A 119 -6.42 -39.32 -21.77
CA PRO A 119 -6.85 -40.33 -20.81
C PRO A 119 -7.76 -39.68 -19.75
N PRO A 120 -8.70 -40.43 -19.15
CA PRO A 120 -9.63 -39.89 -18.17
C PRO A 120 -8.88 -39.24 -17.00
N PRO A 121 -9.33 -38.08 -16.50
CA PRO A 121 -8.67 -37.41 -15.39
C PRO A 121 -8.75 -38.26 -14.13
N ALA A 122 -7.60 -38.61 -13.56
CA ALA A 122 -7.52 -38.97 -12.16
C ALA A 122 -7.85 -37.71 -11.36
N THR A 123 -8.90 -37.77 -10.53
CA THR A 123 -9.32 -36.72 -9.60
C THR A 123 -8.22 -36.45 -8.59
N PRO A 124 -7.64 -35.23 -8.54
CA PRO A 124 -7.02 -34.73 -7.33
C PRO A 124 -8.05 -33.81 -6.65
N ASP A 125 -8.33 -34.06 -5.38
CA ASP A 125 -9.04 -33.11 -4.53
C ASP A 125 -8.30 -31.76 -4.55
N VAL A 126 -8.84 -30.79 -5.30
CA VAL A 126 -8.43 -29.40 -5.23
C VAL A 126 -9.47 -28.69 -4.36
N PRO A 127 -9.08 -28.13 -3.19
CA PRO A 127 -10.01 -27.35 -2.39
C PRO A 127 -10.48 -26.15 -3.22
N GLU A 128 -11.80 -25.97 -3.23
CA GLU A 128 -12.56 -24.92 -3.90
C GLU A 128 -11.94 -23.54 -3.60
N THR A 129 -11.06 -23.10 -4.50
CA THR A 129 -10.49 -21.75 -4.44
C THR A 129 -11.53 -20.84 -5.06
N ALA A 130 -12.26 -20.14 -4.20
CA ALA A 130 -13.19 -19.09 -4.59
C ALA A 130 -12.55 -18.17 -5.64
N GLU A 131 -13.19 -18.04 -6.79
CA GLU A 131 -12.73 -17.18 -7.87
C GLU A 131 -12.56 -15.73 -7.36
N PRO A 132 -11.40 -15.11 -7.53
CA PRO A 132 -11.21 -13.73 -7.10
C PRO A 132 -12.07 -12.82 -7.97
N LEU A 133 -13.03 -12.13 -7.34
CA LEU A 133 -13.84 -11.10 -7.98
C LEU A 133 -12.93 -10.08 -8.68
N LEU A 134 -12.94 -10.10 -10.02
CA LEU A 134 -12.23 -9.17 -10.88
C LEU A 134 -12.74 -7.74 -10.61
N ARG A 135 -12.02 -6.99 -9.76
CA ARG A 135 -12.21 -5.54 -9.67
C ARG A 135 -11.66 -4.91 -10.95
N HIS A 136 -12.56 -4.68 -11.90
CA HIS A 136 -12.29 -3.85 -13.05
C HIS A 136 -11.99 -2.42 -12.55
N ALA A 137 -10.75 -1.97 -12.70
CA ALA A 137 -10.39 -0.58 -12.48
C ALA A 137 -11.00 0.27 -13.60
N THR A 138 -12.28 0.61 -13.49
CA THR A 138 -12.92 1.58 -14.38
C THR A 138 -12.30 2.94 -14.10
N TYR A 139 -11.49 3.43 -15.04
CA TYR A 139 -11.06 4.82 -15.04
C TYR A 139 -12.29 5.70 -15.26
N VAL A 140 -12.84 6.25 -14.17
CA VAL A 140 -13.89 7.25 -14.22
C VAL A 140 -13.20 8.60 -14.35
N LYS A 141 -13.32 9.23 -15.53
CA LYS A 141 -12.88 10.62 -15.74
C LYS A 141 -13.58 11.48 -14.67
N PRO A 142 -12.84 12.12 -13.75
CA PRO A 142 -13.47 12.93 -12.71
C PRO A 142 -14.25 14.07 -13.35
N ALA A 143 -15.39 14.41 -12.75
CA ALA A 143 -16.16 15.58 -13.17
C ALA A 143 -15.26 16.82 -13.11
N PRO A 144 -15.35 17.73 -14.10
CA PRO A 144 -14.45 18.89 -14.20
C PRO A 144 -14.45 19.74 -12.92
N ASP A 145 -15.59 19.86 -12.25
CA ASP A 145 -15.72 20.61 -10.99
C ASP A 145 -14.88 20.01 -9.85
N ARG A 146 -14.74 18.68 -9.81
CA ARG A 146 -13.89 18.01 -8.81
C ARG A 146 -12.41 18.24 -9.07
N VAL A 147 -12.00 18.33 -10.33
CA VAL A 147 -10.62 18.64 -10.71
C VAL A 147 -10.29 20.08 -10.31
N ALA A 148 -11.16 21.03 -10.66
CA ALA A 148 -11.00 22.44 -10.29
C ALA A 148 -10.93 22.65 -8.77
N GLN A 149 -11.77 21.95 -7.99
CA GLN A 149 -11.69 21.99 -6.53
C GLN A 149 -10.39 21.39 -5.98
N LEU A 150 -9.86 20.33 -6.60
CA LEU A 150 -8.60 19.72 -6.18
C LEU A 150 -7.43 20.67 -6.46
N GLU A 151 -7.39 21.26 -7.64
CA GLU A 151 -6.39 22.26 -8.04
C GLU A 151 -6.42 23.46 -7.08
N GLN A 152 -7.60 23.98 -6.77
CA GLN A 152 -7.75 25.08 -5.82
C GLN A 152 -7.25 24.72 -4.41
N LYS A 153 -7.51 23.49 -3.95
CA LYS A 153 -6.99 23.00 -2.66
C LYS A 153 -5.47 22.83 -2.67
N ILE A 154 -4.91 22.35 -3.78
CA ILE A 154 -3.46 22.19 -3.94
C ILE A 154 -2.78 23.55 -3.97
N SER A 155 -3.32 24.52 -4.71
CA SER A 155 -2.82 25.90 -4.74
C SER A 155 -2.89 26.56 -3.36
N ALA A 156 -4.02 26.47 -2.66
CA ALA A 156 -4.17 27.01 -1.31
C ALA A 156 -3.22 26.34 -0.29
N ARG A 157 -2.97 25.02 -0.44
CA ARG A 157 -1.98 24.30 0.36
C ARG A 157 -0.56 24.75 0.03
N GLY A 158 -0.25 24.94 -1.25
CA GLY A 158 1.04 25.42 -1.74
C GLY A 158 1.38 26.80 -1.18
N GLU A 159 0.46 27.76 -1.30
CA GLU A 159 0.64 29.09 -0.70
C GLU A 159 0.90 29.00 0.81
N ARG A 160 0.13 28.17 1.54
CA ARG A 160 0.34 27.98 2.97
C ARG A 160 1.72 27.39 3.33
N LEU A 161 2.28 26.53 2.46
CA LEU A 161 3.59 25.92 2.65
C LEU A 161 4.74 26.86 2.24
N LEU A 162 4.51 27.76 1.28
CA LEU A 162 5.48 28.76 0.81
C LEU A 162 5.37 30.10 1.56
N ASN A 163 4.44 30.23 2.51
CA ASN A 163 4.30 31.44 3.32
C ASN A 163 5.60 31.78 4.06
N ALA A 164 5.89 33.08 4.17
CA ALA A 164 7.11 33.60 4.78
C ALA A 164 7.34 33.08 6.21
N ASP A 165 6.27 32.93 6.99
CA ASP A 165 6.34 32.38 8.35
C ASP A 165 6.75 30.90 8.38
N ALA A 166 6.21 30.09 7.47
CA ALA A 166 6.54 28.67 7.36
C ALA A 166 8.01 28.48 6.91
N LEU A 167 8.47 29.30 5.96
CA LEU A 167 9.88 29.30 5.53
C LEU A 167 10.82 29.78 6.64
N ALA A 168 10.42 30.78 7.43
CA ALA A 168 11.19 31.26 8.57
C ALA A 168 11.28 30.20 9.70
N GLU A 169 10.20 29.45 9.92
CA GLU A 169 10.16 28.33 10.86
C GLU A 169 11.08 27.18 10.42
N LEU A 170 11.02 26.78 9.14
CA LEU A 170 11.94 25.78 8.57
C LEU A 170 13.40 26.23 8.69
N GLY A 171 13.69 27.51 8.44
CA GLY A 171 15.04 28.07 8.62
C GLY A 171 15.49 28.13 10.09
N ARG A 172 14.56 28.22 11.04
CA ARG A 172 14.85 28.10 12.47
C ARG A 172 15.22 26.67 12.83
N ILE A 173 14.42 25.70 12.39
CA ILE A 173 14.63 24.26 12.61
C ILE A 173 15.96 23.80 11.99
N ALA A 174 16.25 24.19 10.75
CA ALA A 174 17.50 23.83 10.09
C ALA A 174 18.74 24.37 10.81
N ARG A 175 18.64 25.54 11.47
CA ARG A 175 19.74 26.09 12.29
C ARG A 175 19.90 25.35 13.61
N THR A 176 18.81 24.93 14.24
CA THR A 176 18.89 24.14 15.48
C THR A 176 19.51 22.77 15.23
N GLU A 177 19.19 22.12 14.11
CA GLU A 177 19.74 20.80 13.76
C GLU A 177 21.23 20.84 13.43
N ARG A 178 21.73 21.90 12.77
CA ARG A 178 23.17 22.08 12.52
C ARG A 178 23.98 22.31 13.81
N GLY A 179 23.37 22.88 14.84
CA GLY A 179 24.02 23.12 16.13
C GLY A 179 24.17 21.85 16.98
N THR A 180 23.30 20.87 16.77
CA THR A 180 23.28 19.61 17.56
C THR A 180 24.08 18.47 16.94
N GLY A 181 24.58 18.63 15.71
CA GLY A 181 25.31 17.57 14.98
C GLY A 181 26.84 17.60 15.10
N ASN A 182 27.41 18.42 16.00
CA ASN A 182 28.87 18.52 16.19
C ASN A 182 29.30 18.26 17.65
N GLN A 183 28.69 17.25 18.28
CA GLN A 183 29.19 16.63 19.52
C GLN A 183 29.21 15.13 19.36
#